data_AF-A0A8H5JFU0-F1
#
_entry.id   AF-A0A8H5JFU0-F1
#
_cell.length_a   1.000
_cell.length_b   1.000
_cell.length_c   1.000
_cell.angle_alpha   90.00
_cell.angle_beta   90.00
_cell.angle_gamma   90.00
#
_symmetry.space_group_name_H-M   'P 1'
#
loop_
_entity.id
_entity.type
_entity.pdbx_description
1 polymer ?
#
loop_
_entity_poly.entity_id
_entity_poly.type
_entity_poly.pdbx_seq_one_letter_code
_entity_poly.pdbx_strand_id
1 'polypeptide(L)'
;MLPQFLYSKWEERGNTEAKTTASTQEMAVVSDTLDRGQEKTIETTAKYGDGPYAEMISYGIDNGFRQFFRRMPMELSQYRLLCDTLDSLAIDVTEGRTIRDIMHDMRKGKDDWDPEEGMEIRGLKNIARDSAFRLLYVLIQTNVVDTNMAYNAVLFVVSHYGIFSPRTRKMVREALEENCPVSAKQRAGLDKWPVEESFASSEEDATTESEDILFDSDYSF
;
A
#
# COMPACT_ATOMS: atom_id res chain seq x y z
N MET A 1 14.00 -29.81 3.11
CA MET A 1 15.04 -28.78 3.27
C MET A 1 15.57 -28.44 1.89
N LEU A 2 15.46 -27.19 1.45
CA LEU A 2 16.00 -26.73 0.16
C LEU A 2 17.41 -26.14 0.37
N PRO A 3 18.37 -26.34 -0.56
CA PRO A 3 19.78 -26.03 -0.28
C PRO A 3 20.16 -24.55 -0.46
N GLN A 4 21.13 -24.09 0.33
CA GLN A 4 21.59 -22.70 0.49
C GLN A 4 22.37 -22.11 -0.71
N PHE A 5 22.70 -22.87 -1.75
CA PHE A 5 23.51 -22.36 -2.87
C PHE A 5 22.75 -21.44 -3.85
N LEU A 6 21.44 -21.26 -3.68
CA LEU A 6 20.63 -20.39 -4.53
C LEU A 6 20.72 -18.90 -4.15
N TYR A 7 21.42 -18.52 -3.08
CA TYR A 7 21.47 -17.15 -2.58
C TYR A 7 22.73 -16.34 -2.93
N SER A 8 23.80 -16.93 -3.46
CA SER A 8 25.12 -16.26 -3.50
C SER A 8 25.56 -15.71 -4.87
N LYS A 9 24.67 -15.17 -5.72
CA LYS A 9 25.12 -14.75 -7.07
C LYS A 9 24.61 -13.41 -7.63
N TRP A 10 24.22 -12.45 -6.80
CA TRP A 10 23.67 -11.19 -7.34
C TRP A 10 24.19 -9.89 -6.72
N GLU A 11 25.19 -9.92 -5.82
CA GLU A 11 25.72 -8.71 -5.15
C GLU A 11 27.06 -8.18 -5.69
N GLU A 12 27.30 -8.29 -7.00
CA GLU A 12 28.47 -7.64 -7.61
C GLU A 12 28.10 -6.94 -8.91
N ARG A 13 27.42 -5.78 -8.80
CA ARG A 13 27.63 -4.64 -9.70
C ARG A 13 26.79 -3.43 -9.32
N GLY A 14 27.46 -2.31 -9.07
CA GLY A 14 26.92 -0.98 -9.39
C GLY A 14 26.87 0.03 -8.26
N ASN A 15 28.00 0.32 -7.62
CA ASN A 15 28.16 1.53 -6.81
C ASN A 15 29.22 2.43 -7.48
N THR A 16 28.81 3.55 -8.07
CA THR A 16 29.69 4.63 -8.52
C THR A 16 29.02 5.99 -8.32
N GLU A 17 29.82 6.88 -7.74
CA GLU A 17 29.55 8.19 -7.15
C GLU A 17 29.16 9.32 -8.12
N ALA A 18 28.52 10.38 -7.59
CA ALA A 18 28.82 11.81 -7.78
C ALA A 18 27.82 12.64 -6.93
N LYS A 19 28.17 13.33 -5.83
CA LYS A 19 28.90 14.62 -5.65
C LYS A 19 28.23 15.81 -6.35
N THR A 20 27.84 16.87 -5.61
CA THR A 20 28.09 18.31 -5.90
C THR A 20 27.37 19.28 -4.91
N THR A 21 28.21 19.91 -4.07
CA THR A 21 28.29 21.30 -3.55
C THR A 21 27.18 22.03 -2.77
N ALA A 22 27.66 22.80 -1.78
CA ALA A 22 26.98 23.64 -0.82
C ALA A 22 27.15 25.15 -1.07
N SER A 23 26.32 25.93 -0.35
CA SER A 23 26.48 27.31 0.15
C SER A 23 26.26 28.49 -0.82
N THR A 24 25.35 29.41 -0.49
CA THR A 24 25.68 30.67 0.24
C THR A 24 24.42 31.49 0.57
N GLN A 25 24.52 32.15 1.71
CA GLN A 25 23.56 32.89 2.54
C GLN A 25 23.40 34.35 2.09
N GLU A 26 22.23 34.98 2.29
CA GLU A 26 22.15 36.42 2.57
C GLU A 26 20.89 36.74 3.42
N MET A 27 21.09 37.58 4.44
CA MET A 27 20.10 38.01 5.44
C MET A 27 19.62 39.45 5.15
N ALA A 28 18.35 39.75 5.44
CA ALA A 28 17.92 41.12 5.84
C ALA A 28 16.57 41.13 6.60
N VAL A 29 16.66 41.18 7.93
CA VAL A 29 15.98 42.03 8.94
C VAL A 29 14.55 42.61 8.70
N VAL A 30 13.59 42.09 9.48
CA VAL A 30 12.61 42.71 10.45
C VAL A 30 11.74 43.91 10.07
N SER A 31 10.40 43.75 10.28
CA SER A 31 9.47 44.54 11.14
C SER A 31 8.02 44.07 10.87
N ASP A 32 7.37 43.30 11.75
CA ASP A 32 6.58 43.66 12.96
C ASP A 32 5.21 44.34 12.69
N THR A 33 4.11 43.59 12.84
CA THR A 33 2.97 43.84 13.78
C THR A 33 1.70 43.04 13.43
N LEU A 34 1.00 42.62 14.48
CA LEU A 34 -0.18 41.74 14.60
C LEU A 34 -1.48 42.27 13.95
N ASP A 35 -2.36 41.37 13.47
CA ASP A 35 -3.70 41.03 14.04
C ASP A 35 -4.45 40.07 13.06
N ARG A 36 -4.62 38.78 13.40
CA ARG A 36 -5.85 38.15 13.92
C ARG A 36 -7.03 38.05 12.92
N GLY A 37 -7.19 36.83 12.41
CA GLY A 37 -8.51 36.19 12.27
C GLY A 37 -9.16 36.29 10.90
N GLN A 38 -8.90 35.30 10.05
CA GLN A 38 -9.90 34.80 9.10
C GLN A 38 -9.55 33.38 8.66
N GLU A 39 -10.62 32.58 8.59
CA GLU A 39 -10.67 31.13 8.45
C GLU A 39 -9.79 30.61 7.30
N LYS A 40 -8.78 29.82 7.65
CA LYS A 40 -8.03 29.05 6.67
C LYS A 40 -8.79 27.75 6.42
N THR A 41 -9.78 27.82 5.54
CA THR A 41 -10.17 26.67 4.72
C THR A 41 -8.88 26.08 4.19
N ILE A 42 -8.58 24.84 4.57
CA ILE A 42 -7.49 24.08 3.98
C ILE A 42 -7.94 23.81 2.55
N GLU A 43 -7.66 24.76 1.65
CA GLU A 43 -7.58 24.49 0.22
C GLU A 43 -6.44 23.49 0.07
N THR A 44 -6.81 22.21 0.12
CA THR A 44 -6.04 21.15 -0.51
C THR A 44 -6.11 21.46 -2.00
N THR A 45 -5.26 22.38 -2.46
CA THR A 45 -5.07 22.66 -3.88
C THR A 45 -4.86 21.33 -4.57
N ALA A 46 -5.86 20.90 -5.35
CA ALA A 46 -5.78 19.68 -6.13
C ALA A 46 -4.63 19.87 -7.12
N LYS A 47 -3.45 19.33 -6.78
CA LYS A 47 -2.25 19.37 -7.62
C LYS A 47 -2.48 18.72 -8.99
N TYR A 48 -3.59 18.00 -9.15
CA TYR A 48 -3.92 17.16 -10.29
C TYR A 48 -5.18 17.61 -11.07
N GLY A 49 -5.62 18.87 -10.91
CA GLY A 49 -6.72 19.45 -11.71
C GLY A 49 -8.13 19.08 -11.24
N ASP A 50 -9.15 19.41 -12.06
CA ASP A 50 -10.59 19.18 -11.79
C ASP A 50 -11.10 17.85 -12.40
N GLY A 51 -10.28 16.80 -12.30
CA GLY A 51 -10.61 15.47 -12.82
C GLY A 51 -11.46 14.65 -11.85
N PRO A 52 -12.17 13.60 -12.33
CA PRO A 52 -12.78 12.64 -11.43
C PRO A 52 -11.71 12.06 -10.49
N TYR A 53 -12.05 11.92 -9.21
CA TYR A 53 -11.15 11.45 -8.16
C TYR A 53 -9.94 12.34 -7.82
N ALA A 54 -9.83 13.57 -8.33
CA ALA A 54 -8.65 14.43 -8.11
C ALA A 54 -8.27 14.64 -6.63
N GLU A 55 -9.25 14.85 -5.75
CA GLU A 55 -9.03 14.95 -4.30
C GLU A 55 -8.51 13.63 -3.72
N MET A 56 -9.12 12.51 -4.11
CA MET A 56 -8.69 11.18 -3.67
C MET A 56 -7.27 10.84 -4.16
N ILE A 57 -6.95 11.18 -5.41
CA ILE A 57 -5.62 10.97 -6.00
C ILE A 57 -4.58 11.78 -5.24
N SER A 58 -4.85 13.08 -5.00
CA SER A 58 -3.96 13.93 -4.21
C SER A 58 -3.70 13.32 -2.83
N TYR A 59 -4.77 12.91 -2.15
CA TYR A 59 -4.68 12.30 -0.83
C TYR A 59 -3.94 10.95 -0.86
N GLY A 60 -4.19 10.11 -1.86
CA GLY A 60 -3.56 8.80 -2.02
C GLY A 60 -2.07 8.88 -2.33
N ILE A 61 -1.63 9.93 -3.03
CA ILE A 61 -0.21 10.19 -3.27
C ILE A 61 0.49 10.63 -1.98
N ASP A 62 -0.14 11.55 -1.24
CA ASP A 62 0.46 12.10 -0.01
C ASP A 62 0.43 11.10 1.16
N ASN A 63 -0.60 10.25 1.25
CA ASN A 63 -0.83 9.35 2.39
C ASN A 63 -0.67 7.85 2.05
N GLY A 64 -0.41 7.50 0.79
CA GLY A 64 -0.25 6.15 0.27
C GLY A 64 -1.51 5.54 -0.37
N PHE A 65 -1.29 4.68 -1.36
CA PHE A 65 -2.36 4.16 -2.23
C PHE A 65 -3.38 3.25 -1.53
N ARG A 66 -3.08 2.70 -0.35
CA ARG A 66 -4.06 1.95 0.47
C ARG A 66 -5.31 2.76 0.78
N GLN A 67 -5.22 4.09 0.73
CA GLN A 67 -6.33 5.00 0.98
C GLN A 67 -7.45 4.87 -0.05
N PHE A 68 -7.15 4.44 -1.28
CA PHE A 68 -8.17 4.19 -2.30
C PHE A 68 -9.12 3.07 -1.85
N PHE A 69 -8.61 1.96 -1.31
CA PHE A 69 -9.46 0.90 -0.76
C PHE A 69 -10.34 1.33 0.41
N ARG A 70 -9.91 2.35 1.16
CA ARG A 70 -10.65 2.87 2.32
C ARG A 70 -11.76 3.81 1.90
N ARG A 71 -11.50 4.68 0.92
CA ARG A 71 -12.41 5.78 0.53
C ARG A 71 -13.28 5.47 -0.67
N MET A 72 -12.87 4.57 -1.56
CA MET A 72 -13.63 4.26 -2.75
C MET A 72 -14.70 3.19 -2.53
N PRO A 73 -15.81 3.26 -3.28
CA PRO A 73 -16.79 2.18 -3.32
C PRO A 73 -16.16 0.87 -3.82
N MET A 74 -16.72 -0.26 -3.38
CA MET A 74 -16.25 -1.60 -3.78
C MET A 74 -16.83 -2.01 -5.14
N GLU A 75 -16.57 -1.23 -6.17
CA GLU A 75 -17.03 -1.44 -7.54
C GLU A 75 -15.84 -1.41 -8.50
N LEU A 76 -15.59 -2.50 -9.24
CA LEU A 76 -14.38 -2.60 -10.06
C LEU A 76 -14.35 -1.57 -11.21
N SER A 77 -15.52 -1.18 -11.72
CA SER A 77 -15.67 -0.09 -12.69
C SER A 77 -15.08 1.23 -12.20
N GLN A 78 -15.23 1.55 -10.92
CA GLN A 78 -14.69 2.77 -10.31
C GLN A 78 -13.17 2.71 -10.21
N TYR A 79 -12.62 1.55 -9.88
CA TYR A 79 -11.17 1.35 -9.88
C TYR A 79 -10.58 1.36 -11.29
N ARG A 80 -11.29 0.87 -12.32
CA ARG A 80 -10.88 1.02 -13.72
C ARG A 80 -10.76 2.51 -14.07
N LEU A 81 -11.80 3.30 -13.79
CA LEU A 81 -11.79 4.74 -14.02
C LEU A 81 -10.65 5.44 -13.24
N LEU A 82 -10.42 5.07 -11.97
CA LEU A 82 -9.29 5.58 -11.21
C LEU A 82 -7.95 5.25 -11.88
N CYS A 83 -7.74 4.01 -12.30
CA CYS A 83 -6.49 3.61 -12.96
C CYS A 83 -6.30 4.40 -14.27
N ASP A 84 -7.35 4.58 -15.06
CA ASP A 84 -7.30 5.37 -16.31
C ASP A 84 -6.95 6.84 -16.03
N THR A 85 -7.50 7.41 -14.94
CA THR A 85 -7.15 8.78 -14.53
C THR A 85 -5.70 8.89 -14.08
N LEU A 86 -5.18 7.90 -13.32
CA LEU A 86 -3.78 7.87 -12.90
C LEU A 86 -2.84 7.78 -14.11
N ASP A 87 -3.19 7.00 -15.13
CA ASP A 87 -2.45 6.89 -16.39
C ASP A 87 -2.48 8.21 -17.17
N SER A 88 -3.65 8.86 -17.26
CA SER A 88 -3.80 10.15 -17.94
C SER A 88 -2.98 11.26 -17.30
N LEU A 89 -2.78 11.18 -15.98
CA LEU A 89 -1.95 12.10 -15.20
C LEU A 89 -0.46 11.72 -15.22
N ALA A 90 -0.10 10.64 -15.93
CA ALA A 90 1.25 10.08 -15.99
C ALA A 90 1.85 9.77 -14.60
N ILE A 91 1.01 9.34 -13.66
CA ILE A 91 1.45 8.93 -12.32
C ILE A 91 1.95 7.49 -12.41
N ASP A 92 3.25 7.29 -12.16
CA ASP A 92 3.80 5.94 -12.03
C ASP A 92 3.42 5.32 -10.68
N VAL A 93 2.28 4.62 -10.66
CA VAL A 93 1.78 3.90 -9.48
C VAL A 93 2.72 2.76 -9.08
N THR A 94 3.34 2.12 -10.07
CA THR A 94 4.20 0.94 -9.86
C THR A 94 5.62 1.29 -9.46
N GLU A 95 6.06 2.53 -9.68
CA GLU A 95 7.46 2.97 -9.52
C GLU A 95 8.43 2.05 -10.30
N GLY A 96 8.02 1.57 -11.48
CA GLY A 96 8.75 0.59 -12.28
C GLY A 96 8.88 -0.83 -11.67
N ARG A 97 8.17 -1.13 -10.57
CA ARG A 97 8.23 -2.44 -9.90
C ARG A 97 7.46 -3.51 -10.68
N THR A 98 8.04 -4.71 -10.74
CA THR A 98 7.37 -5.88 -11.33
C THR A 98 6.41 -6.53 -10.33
N ILE A 99 5.52 -7.43 -10.79
CA ILE A 99 4.66 -8.22 -9.89
C ILE A 99 5.49 -8.98 -8.83
N ARG A 100 6.70 -9.42 -9.18
CA ARG A 100 7.62 -10.09 -8.24
C ARG A 100 8.03 -9.15 -7.11
N ASP A 101 8.40 -7.92 -7.44
CA ASP A 101 8.82 -6.91 -6.46
C ASP A 101 7.63 -6.49 -5.58
N ILE A 102 6.47 -6.29 -6.20
CA ILE A 102 5.20 -6.03 -5.50
C ILE A 102 4.89 -7.18 -4.53
N MET A 103 5.04 -8.43 -4.96
CA MET A 103 4.84 -9.60 -4.08
C MET A 103 5.84 -9.64 -2.93
N HIS A 104 7.09 -9.26 -3.17
CA HIS A 104 8.10 -9.16 -2.12
C HIS A 104 7.72 -8.08 -1.09
N ASP A 105 7.24 -6.93 -1.52
CA ASP A 105 6.79 -5.86 -0.62
C ASP A 105 5.54 -6.23 0.17
N MET A 106 4.60 -6.97 -0.44
CA MET A 106 3.45 -7.52 0.29
C MET A 106 3.87 -8.48 1.41
N ARG A 107 4.93 -9.28 1.20
CA ARG A 107 5.43 -10.22 2.21
C ARG A 107 6.07 -9.53 3.41
N LYS A 108 6.63 -8.33 3.23
CA LYS A 108 7.15 -7.52 4.35
C LYS A 108 6.08 -7.10 5.35
N GLY A 109 4.79 -7.21 5.01
CA GLY A 109 3.70 -6.94 5.93
C GLY A 109 3.46 -8.04 6.97
N LYS A 110 4.10 -9.19 6.82
CA LYS A 110 4.02 -10.29 7.79
C LYS A 110 4.91 -9.98 8.99
N ASP A 111 4.39 -10.23 10.18
CA ASP A 111 5.16 -10.17 11.42
C ASP A 111 6.21 -11.31 11.41
N ASP A 112 7.43 -11.00 11.82
CA ASP A 112 8.55 -11.95 11.88
C ASP A 112 8.95 -12.21 13.33
N TRP A 113 9.57 -13.36 13.60
CA TRP A 113 10.02 -13.71 14.94
C TRP A 113 11.53 -13.64 15.00
N ASP A 114 12.08 -12.80 15.89
CA ASP A 114 13.51 -12.77 16.15
C ASP A 114 13.88 -13.86 17.17
N PRO A 115 14.60 -14.92 16.76
CA PRO A 115 15.03 -15.96 17.68
C PRO A 115 16.14 -15.51 18.65
N GLU A 116 16.89 -14.44 18.32
CA GLU A 116 17.99 -13.94 19.15
C GLU A 116 17.48 -13.02 20.25
N GLU A 117 16.58 -12.09 19.91
CA GLU A 117 15.99 -11.15 20.88
C GLU A 117 14.72 -11.70 21.56
N GLY A 118 14.15 -12.79 21.04
CA GLY A 118 12.96 -13.43 21.59
C GLY A 118 11.70 -12.57 21.49
N MET A 119 11.64 -11.68 20.48
CA MET A 119 10.56 -10.73 20.29
C MET A 119 9.99 -10.74 18.86
N GLU A 120 8.73 -10.33 18.75
CA GLU A 120 8.04 -10.21 17.46
C GLU A 120 8.42 -8.90 16.77
N ILE A 121 9.03 -9.02 15.59
CA ILE A 121 9.30 -7.88 14.71
C ILE A 121 8.02 -7.58 13.94
N ARG A 122 7.37 -6.47 14.27
CA ARG A 122 6.15 -6.02 13.58
C ARG A 122 6.44 -5.79 12.10
N GLY A 123 5.63 -6.42 11.26
CA GLY A 123 5.69 -6.30 9.81
C GLY A 123 5.27 -4.90 9.32
N LEU A 124 5.76 -4.53 8.14
CA LEU A 124 5.49 -3.25 7.50
C LEU A 124 4.13 -3.28 6.77
N LYS A 125 3.04 -3.34 7.54
CA LYS A 125 1.66 -3.48 7.02
C LYS A 125 1.26 -2.37 6.06
N ASN A 126 1.74 -1.13 6.26
CA ASN A 126 1.47 -0.01 5.35
C ASN A 126 2.04 -0.26 3.94
N ILE A 127 3.29 -0.71 3.85
CA ILE A 127 3.94 -1.05 2.58
C ILE A 127 3.21 -2.18 1.87
N ALA A 128 2.82 -3.22 2.62
CA ALA A 128 2.07 -4.33 2.04
C ALA A 128 0.72 -3.90 1.49
N ARG A 129 -0.02 -3.05 2.23
CA ARG A 129 -1.33 -2.52 1.81
C ARG A 129 -1.24 -1.61 0.60
N ASP A 130 -0.23 -0.74 0.52
CA ASP A 130 0.01 0.09 -0.66
C ASP A 130 0.40 -0.79 -1.87
N SER A 131 1.20 -1.83 -1.65
CA SER A 131 1.60 -2.78 -2.68
C SER A 131 0.43 -3.61 -3.20
N ALA A 132 -0.58 -3.90 -2.39
CA ALA A 132 -1.81 -4.52 -2.87
C ALA A 132 -2.59 -3.63 -3.84
N PHE A 133 -2.53 -2.30 -3.69
CA PHE A 133 -3.09 -1.39 -4.69
C PHE A 133 -2.27 -1.41 -5.98
N ARG A 134 -0.94 -1.42 -5.87
CA ARG A 134 -0.07 -1.56 -7.06
C ARG A 134 -0.38 -2.85 -7.82
N LEU A 135 -0.63 -3.95 -7.11
CA LEU A 135 -1.07 -5.21 -7.72
C LEU A 135 -2.40 -5.03 -8.46
N LEU A 136 -3.41 -4.41 -7.82
CA LEU A 136 -4.69 -4.14 -8.46
C LEU A 136 -4.53 -3.34 -9.76
N TYR A 137 -3.74 -2.27 -9.71
CA TYR A 137 -3.46 -1.42 -10.85
C TYR A 137 -2.83 -2.21 -12.00
N VAL A 138 -1.84 -3.07 -11.72
CA VAL A 138 -1.23 -3.96 -12.73
C VAL A 138 -2.25 -4.94 -13.31
N LEU A 139 -3.11 -5.54 -12.49
CA LEU A 139 -4.16 -6.46 -12.96
C LEU A 139 -5.18 -5.79 -13.88
N ILE A 140 -5.48 -4.50 -13.67
CA ILE A 140 -6.43 -3.73 -14.46
C ILE A 140 -5.79 -3.24 -15.77
N GLN A 141 -4.61 -2.60 -15.69
CA GLN A 141 -4.04 -1.89 -16.83
C GLN A 141 -3.23 -2.77 -17.78
N THR A 142 -2.58 -3.81 -17.26
CA THR A 142 -1.66 -4.60 -18.08
C THR A 142 -2.30 -5.91 -18.49
N ASN A 143 -2.07 -6.30 -19.74
CA ASN A 143 -2.27 -7.69 -20.13
C ASN A 143 -1.19 -8.51 -19.41
N VAL A 144 -1.56 -9.08 -18.26
CA VAL A 144 -0.64 -9.73 -17.34
C VAL A 144 0.07 -10.88 -18.05
N VAL A 145 1.36 -10.69 -18.34
CA VAL A 145 2.18 -11.67 -19.07
C VAL A 145 2.36 -12.95 -18.27
N ASP A 146 2.46 -12.86 -16.93
CA ASP A 146 2.61 -14.00 -16.03
C ASP A 146 1.38 -14.17 -15.12
N THR A 147 0.37 -14.85 -15.66
CA THR A 147 -0.90 -15.15 -14.97
C THR A 147 -0.71 -16.00 -13.71
N ASN A 148 0.33 -16.85 -13.66
CA ASN A 148 0.63 -17.65 -12.48
C ASN A 148 1.19 -16.78 -11.35
N MET A 149 2.04 -15.83 -11.69
CA MET A 149 2.57 -14.88 -10.71
C MET A 149 1.46 -13.97 -10.16
N ALA A 150 0.60 -13.45 -11.03
CA ALA A 150 -0.58 -12.69 -10.61
C ALA A 150 -1.51 -13.52 -9.72
N TYR A 151 -1.81 -14.77 -10.09
CA TYR A 151 -2.59 -15.68 -9.25
C TYR A 151 -1.96 -15.86 -7.86
N ASN A 152 -0.65 -16.12 -7.78
CA ASN A 152 0.03 -16.31 -6.50
C ASN A 152 0.03 -15.03 -5.64
N ALA A 153 0.19 -13.86 -6.27
CA ALA A 153 0.13 -12.57 -5.60
C ALA A 153 -1.27 -12.29 -5.05
N VAL A 154 -2.32 -12.55 -5.84
CA VAL A 154 -3.72 -12.40 -5.41
C VAL A 154 -4.06 -13.40 -4.31
N LEU A 155 -3.64 -14.66 -4.46
CA LEU A 155 -3.83 -15.69 -3.43
C LEU A 155 -3.20 -15.26 -2.09
N PHE A 156 -2.03 -14.62 -2.13
CA PHE A 156 -1.41 -14.04 -0.95
C PHE A 156 -2.32 -12.98 -0.31
N VAL A 157 -2.86 -12.03 -1.10
CA VAL A 157 -3.77 -10.99 -0.59
C VAL A 157 -5.02 -11.61 0.05
N VAL A 158 -5.71 -12.54 -0.62
CA VAL A 158 -6.98 -13.10 -0.09
C VAL A 158 -6.79 -13.98 1.16
N SER A 159 -5.64 -14.65 1.28
CA SER A 159 -5.35 -15.55 2.41
C SER A 159 -4.88 -14.84 3.69
N HIS A 160 -4.44 -13.58 3.61
CA HIS A 160 -3.87 -12.85 4.76
C HIS A 160 -4.85 -11.80 5.31
N TYR A 161 -5.91 -12.25 5.98
CA TYR A 161 -6.95 -11.40 6.56
C TYR A 161 -6.44 -10.42 7.64
N GLY A 162 -5.33 -10.74 8.32
CA GLY A 162 -4.72 -9.85 9.30
C GLY A 162 -3.95 -8.66 8.70
N ILE A 163 -3.59 -8.73 7.41
CA ILE A 163 -2.89 -7.65 6.70
C ILE A 163 -3.85 -6.87 5.81
N PHE A 164 -4.71 -7.58 5.08
CA PHE A 164 -5.59 -7.02 4.05
C PHE A 164 -7.05 -7.02 4.48
N SER A 165 -7.69 -5.86 4.37
CA SER A 165 -9.11 -5.69 4.71
C SER A 165 -10.00 -6.50 3.76
N PRO A 166 -11.26 -6.82 4.17
CA PRO A 166 -12.22 -7.46 3.29
C PRO A 166 -12.40 -6.72 1.96
N ARG A 167 -12.40 -5.38 2.00
CA ARG A 167 -12.50 -4.53 0.79
C ARG A 167 -11.34 -4.78 -0.17
N THR A 168 -10.10 -4.71 0.31
CA THR A 168 -8.91 -4.97 -0.52
C THR A 168 -8.95 -6.38 -1.10
N ARG A 169 -9.30 -7.38 -0.28
CA ARG A 169 -9.37 -8.78 -0.72
C ARG A 169 -10.42 -8.99 -1.81
N LYS A 170 -11.60 -8.37 -1.68
CA LYS A 170 -12.67 -8.41 -2.70
C LYS A 170 -12.17 -7.83 -4.03
N MET A 171 -11.68 -6.60 -4.00
CA MET A 171 -11.34 -5.87 -5.22
C MET A 171 -10.19 -6.53 -6.00
N VAL A 172 -9.15 -6.97 -5.30
CA VAL A 172 -7.99 -7.63 -5.92
C VAL A 172 -8.39 -8.99 -6.52
N ARG A 173 -9.30 -9.72 -5.86
CA ARG A 173 -9.83 -10.99 -6.37
C ARG A 173 -10.66 -10.77 -7.64
N GLU A 174 -11.60 -9.83 -7.60
CA GLU A 174 -12.48 -9.51 -8.74
C GLU A 174 -11.66 -9.07 -9.96
N ALA A 175 -10.64 -8.22 -9.75
CA ALA A 175 -9.74 -7.79 -10.81
C ALA A 175 -8.97 -8.94 -11.46
N LEU A 176 -8.54 -9.95 -10.69
CA LEU A 176 -7.90 -11.14 -11.27
C LEU A 176 -8.90 -11.96 -12.10
N GLU A 177 -10.09 -12.20 -11.56
CA GLU A 177 -11.10 -13.04 -12.21
C GLU A 177 -11.61 -12.42 -13.51
N GLU A 178 -11.68 -11.09 -13.60
CA GLU A 178 -12.09 -10.37 -14.82
C GLU A 178 -10.97 -10.22 -15.85
N ASN A 179 -9.74 -9.95 -15.41
CA ASN A 179 -8.67 -9.53 -16.33
C ASN A 179 -7.65 -10.64 -16.63
N CYS A 180 -7.68 -11.77 -15.92
CA CYS A 180 -6.77 -12.89 -16.14
C CYS A 180 -7.52 -14.21 -16.41
N PRO A 181 -6.99 -15.09 -17.29
CA PRO A 181 -7.55 -16.42 -17.48
C PRO A 181 -7.28 -17.32 -16.25
N VAL A 182 -8.26 -17.42 -15.36
CA VAL A 182 -8.17 -18.25 -14.14
C VAL A 182 -8.68 -19.68 -14.41
N SER A 183 -7.83 -20.67 -14.15
CA SER A 183 -8.20 -22.10 -14.22
C SER A 183 -9.22 -22.47 -13.14
N ALA A 184 -10.04 -23.50 -13.39
CA ALA A 184 -10.98 -24.03 -12.40
C ALA A 184 -10.29 -24.41 -11.06
N LYS A 185 -9.06 -24.93 -11.11
CA LYS A 185 -8.27 -25.26 -9.92
C LYS A 185 -7.83 -24.01 -9.14
N GLN A 186 -7.48 -22.95 -9.86
CA GLN A 186 -7.10 -21.67 -9.26
C GLN A 186 -8.32 -21.00 -8.63
N ARG A 187 -9.47 -20.99 -9.31
CA ARG A 187 -10.74 -20.49 -8.78
C ARG A 187 -11.13 -21.22 -7.49
N ALA A 188 -11.11 -22.55 -7.51
CA ALA A 188 -11.33 -23.36 -6.30
C ALA A 188 -10.32 -23.09 -5.18
N GLY A 189 -9.11 -22.62 -5.50
CA GLY A 189 -8.11 -22.17 -4.53
C GLY A 189 -8.49 -20.84 -3.87
N LEU A 190 -9.04 -19.91 -4.65
CA LEU A 190 -9.55 -18.62 -4.16
C LEU A 190 -10.84 -18.78 -3.35
N ASP A 191 -11.71 -19.72 -3.74
CA ASP A 191 -12.98 -20.02 -3.05
C ASP A 191 -12.80 -20.51 -1.61
N LYS A 192 -11.61 -20.99 -1.24
CA LYS A 192 -11.26 -21.34 0.15
C LYS A 192 -11.23 -20.12 1.08
N TRP A 193 -11.15 -18.92 0.51
CA TRP A 193 -11.03 -17.65 1.23
C TRP A 193 -12.24 -16.78 0.88
N PRO A 194 -13.44 -17.10 1.41
CA PRO A 194 -14.62 -16.29 1.16
C PRO A 194 -14.39 -14.88 1.69
N VAL A 195 -14.75 -13.88 0.88
CA VAL A 195 -14.75 -12.49 1.31
C VAL A 195 -16.13 -12.22 1.87
N GLU A 196 -16.28 -12.37 3.18
CA GLU A 196 -17.51 -11.99 3.85
C GLU A 196 -17.71 -10.49 3.70
N GLU A 197 -18.82 -10.09 3.06
CA GLU A 197 -19.30 -8.71 3.02
C GLU A 197 -19.85 -8.35 4.40
N SER A 198 -18.94 -8.15 5.35
CA SER A 198 -19.28 -7.50 6.60
C SER A 198 -19.54 -6.03 6.28
N PHE A 199 -20.82 -5.66 6.16
CA PHE A 199 -21.31 -4.27 6.16
C PHE A 199 -21.11 -3.59 7.53
N ALA A 200 -20.04 -3.94 8.24
CA ALA A 200 -19.75 -3.39 9.55
C ALA A 200 -19.06 -2.03 9.37
N SER A 201 -19.93 -1.02 9.38
CA SER A 201 -19.81 0.28 10.02
C SER A 201 -18.56 1.14 9.82
N SER A 202 -18.85 2.41 9.55
CA SER A 202 -17.98 3.53 9.24
C SER A 202 -17.18 4.08 10.45
N GLU A 203 -16.98 3.33 11.53
CA GLU A 203 -16.37 3.86 12.76
C GLU A 203 -15.40 2.83 13.34
N GLU A 204 -14.20 3.27 13.74
CA GLU A 204 -13.03 2.48 14.20
C GLU A 204 -12.09 1.89 13.14
N ASP A 205 -11.50 2.75 12.30
CA ASP A 205 -10.08 2.59 11.90
C ASP A 205 -9.30 3.83 12.40
N ALA A 206 -9.59 4.22 13.64
CA ALA A 206 -8.74 5.10 14.42
C ALA A 206 -7.63 4.21 15.01
N THR A 207 -6.46 4.26 14.39
CA THR A 207 -5.21 3.80 14.97
C THR A 207 -4.96 4.53 16.28
N THR A 208 -5.48 4.01 17.39
CA THR A 208 -4.81 4.16 18.67
C THR A 208 -3.76 3.06 18.66
N GLU A 209 -2.52 3.45 18.40
CA GLU A 209 -1.38 2.70 18.90
C GLU A 209 -1.66 2.45 20.39
N SER A 210 -1.96 1.20 20.76
CA SER A 210 -1.97 0.83 22.16
C SER A 210 -0.52 0.98 22.62
N GLU A 211 -0.18 2.16 23.15
CA GLU A 211 0.92 2.29 24.08
C GLU A 211 0.66 1.23 25.15
N ASP A 212 1.57 0.26 25.24
CA ASP A 212 1.58 -0.71 26.32
C ASP A 212 1.64 0.09 27.62
N ILE A 213 0.48 0.30 28.23
CA ILE A 213 0.39 0.76 29.61
C ILE A 213 0.96 -0.41 30.41
N LEU A 214 2.27 -0.35 30.61
CA LEU A 214 3.01 -1.20 31.51
C LEU A 214 2.31 -1.06 32.86
N PHE A 215 1.45 -2.02 33.19
CA PHE A 215 0.79 -2.09 34.49
C PHE A 215 1.85 -2.58 35.48
N ASP A 216 2.78 -1.69 35.81
CA ASP A 216 3.70 -1.85 36.92
C ASP A 216 2.88 -1.69 38.19
N SER A 217 2.41 -2.83 38.71
CA SER A 217 1.69 -2.88 39.97
C SER A 217 2.42 -3.85 40.88
N ASP A 218 3.58 -3.38 41.34
CA ASP A 218 4.14 -3.76 42.63
C ASP A 218 3.11 -3.47 43.73
N TYR A 219 2.38 -4.49 44.15
CA TYR A 219 1.75 -4.52 45.46
C TYR A 219 2.22 -5.76 46.23
N SER A 220 3.30 -5.56 46.98
CA SER A 220 3.53 -6.31 48.21
C SER A 220 2.55 -5.83 49.28
N PHE A 221 1.76 -6.75 49.85
CA PHE A 221 1.27 -6.71 51.24
C PHE A 221 0.99 -8.13 51.74
#